data_AF-A0A9P9TY00-F1
#
_entry.id   AF-A0A9P9TY00-F1
#
_cell.length_a   1.000
_cell.length_b   1.000
_cell.length_c   1.000
_cell.angle_alpha   90.00
_cell.angle_beta   90.00
_cell.angle_gamma   90.00
#
_symmetry.space_group_name_H-M   'P 1'
#
loop_
_entity.id
_entity.type
_entity.pdbx_description
1 polymer ?
#
loop_
_entity_poly.entity_id
_entity_poly.type
_entity_poly.pdbx_seq_one_letter_code
_entity_poly.pdbx_strand_id
1 'polypeptide(L)'
;MDDAAGLAIAYEETKKSYEEGGIPSETATLQNAGRLPAPTYSSSTIYTTLSPCDMCTGAILLYKIPRVVIGENRTFKPENGGGEDYLRERGVEVVVVDDEGCRGLMERFVREKPGVWWEDICEVGEVGKREEREEGEEEEREEEEEA
;
A
#
# COMPACT_ATOMS: atom_id res chain seq x y z
N MET A 1 23.35 -7.17 -3.35
CA MET A 1 22.16 -7.40 -4.19
C MET A 1 21.98 -6.17 -5.06
N ASP A 2 21.43 -6.35 -6.26
CA ASP A 2 21.13 -5.23 -7.16
C ASP A 2 19.71 -4.74 -6.88
N ASP A 3 19.59 -3.64 -6.15
CA ASP A 3 18.30 -3.08 -5.76
C ASP A 3 17.49 -2.59 -6.96
N ALA A 4 18.15 -2.18 -8.04
CA ALA A 4 17.47 -1.74 -9.26
C ALA A 4 16.77 -2.92 -9.94
N ALA A 5 17.41 -4.09 -9.98
CA ALA A 5 16.79 -5.30 -10.51
C ALA A 5 15.61 -5.77 -9.63
N GLY A 6 15.74 -5.68 -8.30
CA GLY A 6 14.65 -6.00 -7.37
C GLY A 6 13.44 -5.06 -7.54
N LEU A 7 13.70 -3.76 -7.66
CA LEU A 7 12.65 -2.77 -7.86
C LEU A 7 11.98 -2.90 -9.24
N ALA A 8 12.73 -3.28 -10.29
CA ALA A 8 12.16 -3.55 -11.61
C ALA A 8 11.18 -4.74 -11.58
N ILE A 9 11.46 -5.77 -10.78
CA ILE A 9 10.53 -6.90 -10.58
C ILE A 9 9.28 -6.41 -9.85
N ALA A 10 9.44 -5.63 -8.78
CA ALA A 10 8.30 -5.06 -8.04
C ALA A 10 7.43 -4.19 -8.96
N TYR A 11 8.04 -3.39 -9.83
CA TYR A 11 7.34 -2.53 -10.79
C TYR A 11 6.46 -3.33 -11.77
N GLU A 12 6.96 -4.42 -12.33
CA GLU A 12 6.16 -5.28 -13.21
C GLU A 12 5.04 -6.01 -12.44
N GLU A 13 5.25 -6.34 -11.17
CA GLU A 13 4.21 -6.95 -10.35
C GLU A 13 3.10 -5.96 -9.97
N THR A 14 3.45 -4.72 -9.61
CA THR A 14 2.48 -3.65 -9.35
C THR A 14 1.61 -3.38 -10.58
N LYS A 15 2.16 -3.44 -11.80
CA LYS A 15 1.34 -3.30 -13.03
C LYS A 15 0.25 -4.37 -13.14
N LYS A 16 0.56 -5.63 -12.80
CA LYS A 16 -0.45 -6.71 -12.82
C LYS A 16 -1.51 -6.49 -11.74
N SER A 17 -1.06 -6.16 -10.53
CA SER A 17 -1.95 -5.82 -9.42
C SER A 17 -2.88 -4.64 -9.77
N TYR A 18 -2.40 -3.64 -10.51
CA TYR A 18 -3.22 -2.53 -11.03
C TYR A 18 -4.30 -2.97 -12.03
N GLU A 19 -4.05 -4.01 -12.82
CA GLU A 19 -5.01 -4.55 -13.78
C GLU A 19 -6.06 -5.43 -13.09
N GLU A 20 -5.64 -6.25 -12.13
CA GLU A 20 -6.48 -7.24 -11.46
C GLU A 20 -7.26 -6.68 -10.25
N GLY A 21 -6.69 -5.70 -9.53
CA GLY A 21 -7.26 -5.06 -8.36
C GLY A 21 -7.35 -5.95 -7.10
N GLY A 22 -7.46 -5.33 -5.93
CA GLY A 22 -7.98 -5.98 -4.71
C GLY A 22 -6.97 -6.63 -3.76
N ILE A 23 -5.67 -6.71 -4.09
CA ILE A 23 -4.63 -7.18 -3.14
C ILE A 23 -3.39 -6.27 -3.24
N PRO A 24 -2.97 -5.64 -2.12
CA PRO A 24 -1.74 -4.86 -2.06
C PRO A 24 -0.50 -5.64 -2.48
N SER A 25 0.40 -4.97 -3.20
CA SER A 25 1.50 -5.61 -3.94
C SER A 25 2.46 -6.43 -3.06
N GLU A 26 2.73 -6.02 -1.82
CA GLU A 26 3.57 -6.77 -0.88
C GLU A 26 2.91 -8.07 -0.45
N THR A 27 1.59 -8.04 -0.25
CA THR A 27 0.81 -9.22 0.12
C THR A 27 0.71 -10.19 -1.06
N ALA A 28 0.48 -9.68 -2.27
CA ALA A 28 0.53 -10.47 -3.49
C ALA A 28 1.92 -11.10 -3.71
N THR A 29 2.99 -10.35 -3.45
CA THR A 29 4.37 -10.84 -3.55
C THR A 29 4.63 -11.99 -2.57
N LEU A 30 4.21 -11.84 -1.30
CA LEU A 30 4.33 -12.90 -0.30
C LEU A 30 3.48 -14.13 -0.64
N GLN A 31 2.29 -13.93 -1.18
CA GLN A 31 1.42 -15.01 -1.65
C GLN A 31 2.06 -15.77 -2.82
N ASN A 32 2.63 -15.05 -3.80
CA ASN A 32 3.27 -15.60 -4.99
C ASN A 32 4.59 -16.32 -4.68
N ALA A 33 5.32 -15.88 -3.65
CA ALA A 33 6.49 -16.59 -3.13
C ALA A 33 6.12 -17.99 -2.57
N GLY A 34 4.86 -18.19 -2.18
CA GLY A 34 4.36 -19.43 -1.62
C GLY A 34 4.97 -19.75 -0.26
N ARG A 35 4.82 -21.00 0.19
CA ARG A 35 5.29 -21.40 1.51
C ARG A 35 6.81 -21.64 1.50
N LEU A 36 7.55 -20.68 2.01
CA LEU A 36 9.00 -20.80 2.23
C LEU A 36 9.35 -21.13 3.70
N PRO A 37 10.51 -21.76 3.96
CA PRO A 37 11.02 -21.93 5.32
C PRO A 37 11.26 -20.58 6.01
N ALA A 38 11.04 -20.52 7.34
CA ALA A 38 11.23 -19.30 8.13
C ALA A 38 12.60 -18.61 7.92
N PRO A 39 13.74 -19.33 7.84
CA PRO A 39 15.05 -18.70 7.61
C PRO A 39 15.16 -17.93 6.27
N THR A 40 14.38 -18.32 5.27
CA THR A 40 14.36 -17.66 3.96
C THR A 40 13.88 -16.23 4.11
N TYR A 41 12.79 -15.98 4.84
CA TYR A 41 12.27 -14.62 5.04
C TYR A 41 13.24 -13.74 5.84
N SER A 42 13.84 -14.28 6.90
CA SER A 42 14.81 -13.53 7.73
C SER A 42 16.13 -13.17 7.04
N SER A 43 16.34 -13.68 5.82
CA SER A 43 17.48 -13.35 4.96
C SER A 43 17.05 -12.71 3.63
N SER A 44 15.78 -12.31 3.52
CA SER A 44 15.21 -11.72 2.31
C SER A 44 15.19 -10.19 2.37
N THR A 45 15.00 -9.57 1.22
CA THR A 45 14.63 -8.16 1.08
C THR A 45 13.30 -8.11 0.34
N ILE A 46 12.38 -7.29 0.82
CA ILE A 46 11.14 -7.01 0.10
C ILE A 46 11.29 -5.72 -0.70
N TYR A 47 10.87 -5.74 -1.95
CA TYR A 47 10.87 -4.58 -2.84
C TYR A 47 9.41 -4.21 -3.08
N THR A 48 9.09 -2.94 -2.89
CA THR A 48 7.75 -2.40 -3.12
C THR A 48 7.87 -1.09 -3.90
N THR A 49 6.92 -0.81 -4.79
CA THR A 49 6.92 0.41 -5.60
C THR A 49 6.46 1.63 -4.80
N LEU A 50 5.63 1.43 -3.78
CA LEU A 50 5.06 2.46 -2.93
C LEU A 50 5.33 2.16 -1.45
N SER A 51 5.32 3.19 -0.60
CA SER A 51 5.40 2.99 0.85
C SER A 51 4.34 1.99 1.35
N PRO A 52 4.71 0.98 2.18
CA PRO A 52 3.78 -0.02 2.64
C PRO A 52 2.72 0.56 3.58
N CYS A 53 1.47 0.10 3.45
CA CYS A 53 0.41 0.35 4.43
C CYS A 53 0.63 -0.44 5.72
N ASP A 54 -0.23 -0.25 6.73
CA ASP A 54 -0.11 -0.92 8.03
C ASP A 54 -0.20 -2.45 7.92
N MET A 55 -1.04 -2.96 7.01
CA MET A 55 -1.16 -4.39 6.76
C MET A 55 0.16 -4.97 6.21
N CYS A 56 0.71 -4.36 5.16
CA CYS A 56 1.96 -4.81 4.55
C CYS A 56 3.14 -4.66 5.52
N THR A 57 3.15 -3.58 6.31
CA THR A 57 4.11 -3.37 7.39
C THR A 57 4.05 -4.48 8.44
N GLY A 58 2.85 -4.85 8.88
CA GLY A 58 2.63 -5.96 9.80
C GLY A 58 3.13 -7.30 9.23
N ALA A 59 2.92 -7.55 7.94
CA ALA A 59 3.40 -8.75 7.26
C ALA A 59 4.95 -8.81 7.25
N ILE A 60 5.62 -7.71 6.88
CA ILE A 60 7.09 -7.60 6.88
C ILE A 60 7.67 -7.94 8.26
N LEU A 61 7.07 -7.38 9.31
CA LEU A 61 7.47 -7.64 10.71
C LEU A 61 7.22 -9.10 11.13
N LEU A 62 6.05 -9.65 10.78
CA LEU A 62 5.69 -11.03 11.10
C LEU A 62 6.66 -12.03 10.48
N TYR A 63 7.00 -11.84 9.20
CA TYR A 63 7.95 -12.68 8.47
C TYR A 63 9.42 -12.39 8.84
N LYS A 64 9.67 -11.37 9.67
CA LYS A 64 11.00 -10.95 10.13
C LYS A 64 11.93 -10.59 8.97
N ILE A 65 11.38 -9.98 7.92
CA ILE A 65 12.16 -9.53 6.77
C ILE A 65 13.00 -8.33 7.24
N PRO A 66 14.35 -8.41 7.20
CA PRO A 66 15.20 -7.41 7.82
C PRO A 66 15.34 -6.12 6.99
N ARG A 67 14.93 -6.14 5.71
CA ARG A 67 15.14 -5.03 4.79
C ARG A 67 13.97 -4.85 3.81
N VAL A 68 13.56 -3.59 3.63
CA VAL A 68 12.59 -3.16 2.63
C VAL A 68 13.18 -2.05 1.77
N VAL A 69 12.96 -2.16 0.46
CA VAL A 69 13.30 -1.14 -0.53
C VAL A 69 12.02 -0.62 -1.16
N ILE A 70 11.84 0.69 -1.09
CA ILE A 70 10.64 1.42 -1.47
C ILE A 70 10.96 2.27 -2.69
N GLY A 71 10.18 2.12 -3.76
CA GLY A 71 10.29 2.93 -4.96
C GLY A 71 10.03 4.40 -4.68
N GLU A 72 8.86 4.71 -4.14
CA GLU A 72 8.44 6.08 -3.82
C GLU A 72 7.52 6.13 -2.60
N ASN A 73 7.42 7.30 -1.95
CA ASN A 73 6.57 7.53 -0.78
C ASN A 73 5.89 8.90 -0.79
N ARG A 74 5.65 9.47 -1.98
CA ARG A 74 5.04 10.78 -2.18
C ARG A 74 3.56 10.66 -2.51
N THR A 75 3.20 9.66 -3.32
CA THR A 75 1.79 9.46 -3.71
C THR A 75 0.95 8.98 -2.54
N PHE A 76 1.55 8.17 -1.67
CA PHE A 76 0.94 7.68 -0.45
C PHE A 76 1.96 7.75 0.68
N LYS A 77 1.63 8.55 1.68
CA LYS A 77 2.33 8.58 2.96
C LYS A 77 1.30 8.79 4.06
N PRO A 78 1.02 7.77 4.89
CA PRO A 78 0.11 7.93 6.02
C PRO A 78 0.59 9.05 6.95
N GLU A 79 -0.35 9.68 7.67
CA GLU A 79 0.00 10.65 8.71
C GLU A 79 0.95 10.05 9.75
N ASN A 80 1.86 10.87 10.29
CA ASN A 80 2.92 10.47 11.24
C ASN A 80 3.97 9.48 10.71
N GLY A 81 4.26 9.50 9.40
CA GLY A 81 5.36 8.71 8.84
C GLY A 81 5.03 7.24 8.59
N GLY A 82 3.84 6.80 9.03
CA GLY A 82 3.20 5.55 8.67
C GLY A 82 4.06 4.30 8.91
N GLY A 83 3.90 3.32 8.02
CA GLY A 83 4.59 2.04 8.10
C GLY A 83 6.11 2.13 8.05
N GLU A 84 6.68 3.09 7.32
CA GLU A 84 8.14 3.21 7.20
C GLU A 84 8.82 3.47 8.54
N ASP A 85 8.30 4.42 9.31
CA ASP A 85 8.91 4.81 10.58
C ASP A 85 8.74 3.69 11.61
N TYR A 86 7.59 3.01 11.62
CA TYR A 86 7.38 1.84 12.46
C TYR A 86 8.33 0.69 12.09
N LEU A 87 8.61 0.45 10.81
CA LEU A 87 9.62 -0.54 10.39
C LEU A 87 11.02 -0.17 10.89
N ARG A 88 11.42 1.10 10.75
CA ARG A 88 12.72 1.60 11.24
C ARG A 88 12.86 1.42 12.76
N GLU A 89 11.82 1.77 13.52
CA GLU A 89 11.78 1.60 14.98
C GLU A 89 11.94 0.14 15.42
N ARG A 90 11.41 -0.78 14.61
CA ARG A 90 11.49 -2.23 14.86
C ARG A 90 12.79 -2.86 14.33
N GLY A 91 13.72 -2.05 13.83
CA GLY A 91 15.05 -2.47 13.40
C GLY A 91 15.11 -3.03 11.98
N VAL A 92 14.10 -2.77 11.15
CA VAL A 92 14.12 -3.09 9.72
C VAL A 92 14.86 -1.99 8.97
N GLU A 93 15.76 -2.36 8.07
CA GLU A 93 16.42 -1.42 7.15
C GLU A 93 15.40 -0.96 6.09
N VAL A 94 15.08 0.33 6.10
CA VAL A 94 14.14 0.94 5.13
C VAL A 94 14.91 1.87 4.20
N VAL A 95 14.92 1.53 2.90
CA VAL A 95 15.57 2.32 1.84
C VAL A 95 14.50 2.88 0.92
N VAL A 96 14.48 4.21 0.73
CA VAL A 96 13.60 4.87 -0.24
C VAL A 96 14.44 5.36 -1.41
N VAL A 97 14.11 4.91 -2.62
CA VAL A 97 14.89 5.19 -3.84
C VAL A 97 14.45 6.50 -4.52
N ASP A 98 13.21 6.93 -4.31
CA ASP A 98 12.55 8.06 -5.02
C ASP A 98 12.61 7.86 -6.55
N ASP A 99 12.21 6.66 -6.99
CA ASP A 99 12.20 6.26 -8.39
C ASP A 99 11.05 6.96 -9.15
N GLU A 100 11.42 7.71 -10.20
CA GLU A 100 10.45 8.46 -11.00
C GLU A 100 9.50 7.54 -11.78
N GLY A 101 9.93 6.33 -12.13
CA GLY A 101 9.09 5.33 -12.80
C GLY A 101 7.94 4.88 -11.90
N CYS A 102 8.26 4.49 -10.66
CA CYS A 102 7.31 4.11 -9.62
C CYS A 102 6.32 5.24 -9.34
N ARG A 103 6.82 6.47 -9.14
CA ARG A 103 5.95 7.64 -8.93
C ARG A 103 5.01 7.87 -10.10
N GLY A 104 5.54 7.85 -11.33
CA GLY A 104 4.74 8.02 -12.54
C GLY A 104 3.71 6.90 -12.75
N LEU A 105 3.96 5.69 -12.26
CA LEU A 105 2.98 4.60 -12.27
C LEU A 105 1.83 4.88 -11.30
N MET A 106 2.14 5.24 -10.06
CA MET A 106 1.14 5.51 -9.03
C MET A 106 0.30 6.76 -9.34
N GLU A 107 0.93 7.84 -9.81
CA GLU A 107 0.22 9.05 -10.25
C GLU A 107 -0.77 8.75 -11.40
N ARG A 108 -0.40 7.86 -12.33
CA ARG A 108 -1.32 7.42 -13.39
C ARG A 108 -2.48 6.62 -12.82
N PHE A 109 -2.21 5.68 -11.90
CA PHE A 109 -3.26 4.89 -11.26
C PHE A 109 -4.28 5.76 -10.53
N VAL A 110 -3.83 6.63 -9.64
CA VAL A 110 -4.69 7.55 -8.87
C VAL A 110 -5.55 8.41 -9.80
N ARG A 111 -4.99 8.86 -10.93
CA ARG A 111 -5.72 9.67 -11.91
C ARG A 111 -6.72 8.88 -12.75
N GLU A 112 -6.38 7.67 -13.17
CA GLU A 112 -7.20 6.86 -14.07
C GLU A 112 -8.32 6.10 -13.34
N LYS A 113 -8.06 5.66 -12.09
CA LYS A 113 -9.00 4.88 -11.28
C LYS A 113 -9.06 5.39 -9.83
N PRO A 114 -9.46 6.65 -9.57
CA PRO A 114 -9.48 7.20 -8.22
C PRO A 114 -10.38 6.41 -7.26
N GLY A 115 -11.54 5.91 -7.71
CA GLY A 115 -12.42 5.10 -6.86
C GLY A 115 -11.75 3.83 -6.34
N VAL A 116 -11.06 3.10 -7.22
CA VAL A 116 -10.32 1.88 -6.85
C VAL A 116 -9.15 2.19 -5.93
N TRP A 117 -8.47 3.33 -6.13
CA TRP A 117 -7.42 3.79 -5.22
C TRP A 117 -7.95 3.98 -3.79
N TRP A 118 -9.09 4.66 -3.66
CA TRP A 118 -9.73 4.90 -2.36
C TRP A 118 -10.19 3.59 -1.69
N GLU A 119 -10.75 2.65 -2.46
CA GLU A 119 -11.07 1.30 -1.99
C GLU A 119 -9.82 0.56 -1.47
N ASP A 120 -8.68 0.67 -2.17
CA ASP A 120 -7.45 -0.06 -1.84
C ASP A 120 -6.78 0.45 -0.55
N ILE A 121 -6.93 1.73 -0.24
CA ILE A 121 -6.46 2.32 1.03
C ILE A 121 -7.56 2.43 2.09
N CYS A 122 -8.76 1.90 1.82
CA CYS A 122 -9.93 1.97 2.70
C CYS A 122 -10.27 3.39 3.18
N GLU A 123 -10.12 4.41 2.32
CA GLU A 123 -10.51 5.79 2.62
C GLU A 123 -11.72 6.22 1.79
N VAL A 124 -12.54 7.12 2.35
CA VAL A 124 -13.64 7.74 1.61
C VAL A 124 -13.13 8.90 0.75
N GLY A 125 -13.10 8.68 -0.56
CA GLY A 125 -12.88 9.72 -1.57
C GLY A 125 -14.03 10.73 -1.64
N GLU A 126 -13.94 11.72 -2.54
CA GLU A 126 -14.97 12.77 -2.68
C GLU A 126 -16.37 12.23 -3.00
N VAL A 127 -16.46 11.06 -3.66
CA VAL A 127 -17.73 10.39 -3.97
C VAL A 127 -18.34 9.76 -2.71
N GLY A 128 -17.54 9.02 -1.93
CA GLY A 128 -18.01 8.43 -0.67
C GLY A 128 -18.42 9.48 0.35
N LYS A 129 -17.69 10.61 0.43
CA LYS A 129 -18.07 11.76 1.27
C LYS A 129 -19.40 12.40 0.86
N ARG A 130 -19.81 12.27 -0.40
CA ARG A 130 -21.10 12.77 -0.88
C ARG A 130 -22.22 11.80 -0.50
N GLU A 131 -21.98 10.51 -0.66
CA GLU A 131 -22.92 9.45 -0.25
C GLU A 131 -23.15 9.45 1.27
N GLU A 132 -22.09 9.50 2.08
CA GLU A 132 -22.19 9.63 3.56
C GLU A 132 -22.96 10.89 4.00
N ARG A 133 -22.86 11.97 3.23
CA ARG A 133 -23.55 13.23 3.52
C ARG A 133 -25.02 13.19 3.12
N GLU A 134 -25.34 12.50 2.02
CA GLU A 134 -26.71 12.27 1.58
C GLU A 134 -27.42 11.28 2.52
N GLU A 135 -26.75 10.22 2.99
CA GLU A 135 -27.28 9.28 4.00
C GLU A 135 -27.49 9.95 5.36
N GLY A 136 -26.54 10.77 5.82
CA GLY A 136 -26.69 11.51 7.09
C GLY A 136 -27.81 12.57 7.04
N GLU A 137 -28.03 13.21 5.90
CA GLU A 137 -29.16 14.14 5.70
C GLU A 137 -30.52 13.43 5.62
N GLU A 138 -30.54 12.16 5.21
CA GLU A 138 -31.75 11.31 5.19
C GLU A 138 -32.07 10.78 6.60
N GLU A 139 -31.07 10.33 7.36
CA GLU A 139 -31.21 9.91 8.76
C GLU A 139 -31.71 11.05 9.67
N GLU A 140 -31.17 12.27 9.52
CA GLU A 140 -31.64 13.45 10.28
C GLU A 140 -33.11 13.81 9.95
N ARG A 141 -33.55 13.59 8.70
CA ARG A 141 -34.94 13.84 8.29
C ARG A 141 -35.90 12.81 8.85
N GLU A 142 -35.49 11.54 8.91
CA GLU A 142 -36.31 10.48 9.52
C GLU A 142 -36.44 10.70 11.04
N GLU A 143 -35.37 11.11 11.72
CA GLU A 143 -35.43 11.45 13.15
C GLU A 143 -36.32 12.67 13.45
N GLU A 144 -36.34 13.69 12.58
CA GLU A 144 -37.26 14.85 12.72
C GLU A 144 -38.73 14.50 12.45
N GLU A 145 -39.03 13.51 11.58
CA GLU A 145 -40.41 13.05 11.35
C GLU A 145 -40.93 12.14 12.48
N GLU A 146 -40.05 11.48 13.23
CA GLU A 146 -40.42 10.61 14.36
C GLU A 146 -40.53 11.34 15.72
N ALA A 147 -40.16 12.63 15.81
CA ALA A 147 -40.17 13.46 17.02
C ALA A 147 -41.44 14.31 17.22
#